data_AF-A0AAF3FNL3-F1
#
_entry.id   AF-A0AAF3FNL3-F1
#
_cell.length_a   1.000
_cell.length_b   1.000
_cell.length_c   1.000
_cell.angle_alpha   90.00
_cell.angle_beta   90.00
_cell.angle_gamma   90.00
#
_symmetry.space_group_name_H-M   'P 1'
#
loop_
_entity.id
_entity.type
_entity.pdbx_description
1 polymer ?
#
loop_
_entity_poly.entity_id
_entity_poly.type
_entity_poly.pdbx_seq_one_letter_code
_entity_poly.pdbx_strand_id
1 'polypeptide(L)'
;MWTMRWIFMLVLIAEMHTKETSLLDDVELTVGDVILTEEVVQLDASKGKQIIKHKNESTGIAWIRMSDVESAFKTEKGDGVKEIEEMEDLCPDTVNGISNEARLAVVDFHNRMRTRLAKGQQRDKRSIFAPPAKDLLKMMYDCDIEANAQSWADACKHRHTDAYTRRKLDIGENLAWIPGNRSDTEHATFSSFLWWREVESIGIGNDTTFLYDFLKQGLGHYTQMAWHGSFRLGCGMNQCNDWMYVVCQYTPRGNGPEGRKIYTIGDPCQKDDDCPGRTKCLQDEALCEVPSHTIKRKRRSNFK
;
A
#
# COMPACT_ATOMS: atom_id res chain seq x y z
N MET A 1 43.34 -36.21 -18.65
CA MET A 1 42.24 -35.35 -18.17
C MET A 1 42.76 -33.91 -18.13
N TRP A 2 42.09 -33.00 -18.82
CA TRP A 2 42.38 -31.56 -18.79
C TRP A 2 41.62 -30.94 -17.59
N THR A 3 41.93 -29.76 -17.04
CA THR A 3 42.38 -28.48 -17.64
C THR A 3 43.13 -27.61 -16.60
N MET A 4 44.02 -26.69 -17.02
CA MET A 4 43.91 -25.24 -16.75
C MET A 4 45.14 -24.42 -17.20
N ARG A 5 44.90 -23.48 -18.11
CA ARG A 5 45.57 -22.19 -18.40
C ARG A 5 44.47 -21.37 -19.14
N TRP A 6 44.34 -20.05 -19.01
CA TRP A 6 45.31 -19.02 -19.41
C TRP A 6 45.08 -17.66 -18.70
N ILE A 7 46.02 -16.73 -18.91
CA ILE A 7 46.02 -15.30 -18.52
C ILE A 7 45.91 -14.43 -19.80
N PHE A 8 45.65 -13.11 -19.65
CA PHE A 8 45.64 -11.98 -20.62
C PHE A 8 44.22 -11.53 -21.09
N MET A 9 43.90 -10.25 -21.36
CA MET A 9 44.69 -8.99 -21.43
C MET A 9 43.81 -7.71 -21.22
N LEU A 10 44.42 -6.58 -20.78
CA LEU A 10 44.19 -5.10 -21.00
C LEU A 10 42.80 -4.55 -21.46
N VAL A 11 42.32 -3.35 -21.04
CA VAL A 11 42.70 -1.94 -21.42
C VAL A 11 41.93 -0.96 -20.46
N LEU A 12 42.53 -0.12 -19.58
CA LEU A 12 43.11 1.27 -19.68
C LEU A 12 42.16 2.50 -19.57
N ILE A 13 42.48 3.41 -18.61
CA ILE A 13 42.32 4.91 -18.60
C ILE A 13 40.87 5.46 -18.38
N ALA A 14 40.56 6.53 -17.62
CA ALA A 14 41.34 7.69 -17.07
C ALA A 14 40.86 8.18 -15.66
N GLU A 15 41.71 8.96 -14.99
CA GLU A 15 41.42 9.78 -13.78
C GLU A 15 41.07 11.24 -14.14
N MET A 16 40.39 11.99 -13.25
CA MET A 16 40.51 13.47 -13.18
C MET A 16 40.37 14.06 -11.76
N HIS A 17 41.03 15.20 -11.56
CA HIS A 17 41.34 15.94 -10.32
C HIS A 17 40.64 17.33 -10.31
N THR A 18 40.47 18.13 -9.23
CA THR A 18 40.82 18.08 -7.78
C THR A 18 40.16 19.26 -7.01
N LYS A 19 40.08 19.21 -5.66
CA LYS A 19 40.16 20.36 -4.69
C LYS A 19 38.98 21.38 -4.69
N GLU A 20 38.69 22.20 -3.66
CA GLU A 20 39.14 22.38 -2.25
C GLU A 20 38.09 23.22 -1.47
N THR A 21 37.85 22.93 -0.17
CA THR A 21 37.41 23.82 0.97
C THR A 21 36.29 24.89 0.80
N SER A 22 35.42 25.21 1.78
CA SER A 22 35.54 25.18 3.26
C SER A 22 34.20 25.20 4.04
N LEU A 23 34.18 24.51 5.20
CA LEU A 23 33.53 24.82 6.49
C LEU A 23 32.02 25.18 6.56
N LEU A 24 31.22 24.25 7.09
CA LEU A 24 30.35 24.42 8.27
C LEU A 24 29.99 23.01 8.83
N ASP A 25 29.72 22.91 10.13
CA ASP A 25 29.94 21.67 10.90
C ASP A 25 28.86 20.56 10.77
N ASP A 26 29.36 19.31 10.74
CA ASP A 26 28.80 18.01 11.17
C ASP A 26 27.27 17.73 11.10
N VAL A 27 26.85 17.08 10.01
CA VAL A 27 26.13 15.79 10.06
C VAL A 27 26.60 14.91 8.88
N GLU A 28 27.09 13.69 9.15
CA GLU A 28 27.55 12.78 8.10
C GLU A 28 26.42 12.32 7.15
N LEU A 29 26.64 12.49 5.85
CA LEU A 29 25.83 11.98 4.75
C LEU A 29 26.74 11.46 3.64
N THR A 30 26.56 10.20 3.19
CA THR A 30 26.99 9.63 1.88
C THR A 30 26.73 8.10 1.88
N VAL A 31 26.54 7.36 0.78
CA VAL A 31 26.15 7.60 -0.64
C VAL A 31 25.79 6.21 -1.25
N GLY A 32 25.13 6.13 -2.42
CA GLY A 32 25.12 4.90 -3.21
C GLY A 32 24.29 4.91 -4.51
N ASP A 33 24.96 5.07 -5.65
CA ASP A 33 24.39 5.03 -7.02
C ASP A 33 24.79 3.75 -7.81
N VAL A 34 24.26 3.61 -9.05
CA VAL A 34 24.77 2.82 -10.22
C VAL A 34 24.05 1.48 -10.56
N ILE A 35 24.37 0.92 -11.74
CA ILE A 35 23.60 0.11 -12.71
C ILE A 35 24.22 -1.31 -12.91
N LEU A 36 23.42 -2.32 -13.31
CA LEU A 36 23.82 -3.75 -13.48
C LEU A 36 23.99 -4.28 -14.92
N THR A 37 24.80 -5.35 -15.07
CA THR A 37 24.77 -6.33 -16.18
C THR A 37 25.12 -7.78 -15.75
N GLU A 38 24.27 -8.75 -16.15
CA GLU A 38 24.42 -10.23 -16.28
C GLU A 38 24.81 -11.17 -15.08
N GLU A 39 24.44 -12.46 -15.23
CA GLU A 39 24.29 -13.48 -14.17
C GLU A 39 25.41 -14.54 -14.08
N VAL A 40 25.61 -15.16 -12.90
CA VAL A 40 25.83 -16.64 -12.72
C VAL A 40 25.30 -17.08 -11.34
N VAL A 41 24.66 -18.26 -11.25
CA VAL A 41 24.12 -18.84 -9.99
C VAL A 41 24.86 -20.13 -9.60
N GLN A 42 25.12 -20.34 -8.30
CA GLN A 42 25.49 -21.64 -7.72
C GLN A 42 24.84 -21.83 -6.34
N LEU A 43 24.38 -23.05 -6.04
CA LEU A 43 23.57 -23.41 -4.87
C LEU A 43 24.37 -24.22 -3.83
N ASP A 44 24.13 -23.97 -2.55
CA ASP A 44 24.56 -24.81 -1.42
C ASP A 44 23.31 -25.34 -0.69
N ALA A 45 23.20 -26.66 -0.56
CA ALA A 45 22.04 -27.36 -0.03
C ALA A 45 22.07 -27.59 1.50
N SER A 46 23.03 -27.02 2.23
CA SER A 46 23.29 -27.34 3.65
C SER A 46 22.54 -26.49 4.69
N LYS A 47 21.80 -25.45 4.29
CA LYS A 47 21.09 -24.54 5.22
C LYS A 47 19.65 -24.30 4.77
N GLY A 48 18.69 -24.88 5.52
CA GLY A 48 17.25 -24.79 5.27
C GLY A 48 16.62 -23.41 5.51
N LYS A 49 17.10 -22.37 4.82
CA LYS A 49 16.44 -21.07 4.67
C LYS A 49 16.43 -20.70 3.19
N GLN A 50 15.26 -20.72 2.58
CA GLN A 50 15.08 -20.14 1.25
C GLN A 50 15.23 -18.62 1.34
N ILE A 51 16.41 -18.12 0.97
CA ILE A 51 16.65 -16.71 0.68
C ILE A 51 16.54 -16.57 -0.83
N ILE A 52 15.38 -16.10 -1.31
CA ILE A 52 15.21 -15.78 -2.73
C ILE A 52 16.08 -14.56 -3.02
N LYS A 53 17.20 -14.77 -3.73
CA LYS A 53 18.08 -13.70 -4.20
C LYS A 53 17.67 -13.26 -5.59
N HIS A 54 17.03 -12.10 -5.70
CA HIS A 54 17.11 -11.26 -6.89
C HIS A 54 17.66 -9.90 -6.48
N LYS A 55 18.65 -9.40 -7.22
CA LYS A 55 19.13 -8.02 -7.14
C LYS A 55 18.81 -7.36 -8.46
N ASN A 56 18.10 -6.23 -8.43
CA ASN A 56 18.04 -5.30 -9.54
C ASN A 56 18.26 -3.89 -8.98
N GLU A 57 19.18 -3.14 -9.54
CA GLU A 57 19.61 -1.83 -9.03
C GLU A 57 18.90 -0.72 -9.81
N SER A 58 17.84 -0.15 -9.22
CA SER A 58 17.30 1.18 -9.60
C SER A 58 16.20 1.68 -8.66
N THR A 59 15.52 0.80 -7.91
CA THR A 59 14.56 1.19 -6.86
C THR A 59 14.98 0.60 -5.52
N GLY A 60 15.42 1.46 -4.60
CA GLY A 60 15.81 1.06 -3.24
C GLY A 60 14.61 0.57 -2.43
N ILE A 61 14.30 -0.73 -2.54
CA ILE A 61 13.40 -1.41 -1.61
C ILE A 61 14.19 -1.66 -0.33
N ALA A 62 13.86 -0.92 0.73
CA ALA A 62 14.31 -1.26 2.08
C ALA A 62 13.80 -2.65 2.44
N TRP A 63 14.73 -3.58 2.68
CA TRP A 63 14.44 -4.92 3.19
C TRP A 63 13.86 -4.80 4.60
N ILE A 64 12.53 -4.91 4.69
CA ILE A 64 11.84 -5.00 5.97
C ILE A 64 11.77 -6.47 6.35
N ARG A 65 12.33 -6.82 7.52
CA ARG A 65 12.20 -8.17 8.06
C ARG A 65 10.79 -8.35 8.58
N MET A 66 10.26 -9.58 8.58
CA MET A 66 8.98 -9.86 9.24
C MET A 66 9.00 -9.44 10.72
N SER A 67 10.16 -9.52 11.39
CA SER A 67 10.35 -8.98 12.74
C SER A 67 10.03 -7.50 12.87
N ASP A 68 10.21 -6.71 11.81
CA ASP A 68 10.06 -5.26 11.84
C ASP A 68 8.60 -4.89 11.55
N VAL A 69 7.90 -5.66 10.71
CA VAL A 69 6.43 -5.63 10.56
C VAL A 69 5.77 -6.06 11.87
N GLU A 70 6.14 -7.23 12.39
CA GLU A 70 5.65 -7.72 13.68
C GLU A 70 5.97 -6.76 14.84
N SER A 71 7.15 -6.12 14.82
CA SER A 71 7.53 -5.13 15.83
C SER A 71 6.62 -3.91 15.74
N ALA A 72 6.38 -3.35 14.55
CA ALA A 72 5.42 -2.28 14.35
C ALA A 72 4.02 -2.65 14.87
N PHE A 73 3.52 -3.83 14.48
CA PHE A 73 2.24 -4.38 14.96
C PHE A 73 2.20 -4.63 16.48
N LYS A 74 3.34 -4.98 17.11
CA LYS A 74 3.45 -5.19 18.57
C LYS A 74 3.59 -3.88 19.35
N THR A 75 4.30 -2.89 18.81
CA THR A 75 4.43 -1.55 19.42
C THR A 75 3.14 -0.74 19.33
N GLU A 76 2.27 -1.02 18.35
CA GLU A 76 0.96 -0.38 18.24
C GLU A 76 -0.15 -1.11 19.06
N LYS A 77 0.14 -2.26 19.69
CA LYS A 77 -0.75 -2.90 20.69
C LYS A 77 -0.63 -2.24 22.09
N GLY A 78 -0.76 -0.92 22.15
CA GLY A 78 -0.85 -0.21 23.43
C GLY A 78 -2.22 -0.38 24.08
N ASP A 79 -2.30 -1.17 25.15
CA ASP A 79 -3.30 -1.22 26.25
C ASP A 79 -4.81 -1.05 25.92
N GLY A 80 -5.23 -1.20 24.66
CA GLY A 80 -6.58 -0.89 24.18
C GLY A 80 -7.31 -2.02 23.46
N VAL A 81 -6.77 -3.24 23.44
CA VAL A 81 -7.50 -4.41 22.92
C VAL A 81 -8.56 -4.80 23.94
N LYS A 82 -9.77 -4.25 23.79
CA LYS A 82 -10.97 -4.84 24.42
C LYS A 82 -11.06 -6.31 24.03
N GLU A 83 -11.53 -7.12 24.98
CA GLU A 83 -11.77 -8.54 24.76
C GLU A 83 -12.68 -8.75 23.56
N ILE A 84 -12.50 -9.90 22.89
CA ILE A 84 -13.15 -10.23 21.63
C ILE A 84 -14.62 -10.57 21.93
N GLU A 85 -15.46 -9.55 22.06
CA GLU A 85 -16.89 -9.67 21.80
C GLU A 85 -17.06 -10.13 20.35
N GLU A 86 -17.95 -11.11 20.16
CA GLU A 86 -18.23 -11.88 18.95
C GLU A 86 -17.83 -11.18 17.64
N MET A 87 -16.84 -11.73 16.92
CA MET A 87 -16.54 -11.32 15.55
C MET A 87 -17.74 -11.61 14.65
N GLU A 88 -18.65 -10.65 14.52
CA GLU A 88 -19.77 -10.71 13.58
C GLU A 88 -19.22 -10.91 12.16
N ASP A 89 -19.70 -11.95 11.46
CA ASP A 89 -19.27 -12.28 10.11
C ASP A 89 -19.48 -11.08 9.16
N LEU A 90 -18.39 -10.36 8.86
CA LEU A 90 -18.40 -9.19 7.98
C LEU A 90 -19.06 -9.49 6.64
N CYS A 91 -18.75 -10.68 6.09
CA CYS A 91 -19.29 -11.19 4.84
C CYS A 91 -19.61 -12.69 4.98
N PRO A 92 -20.65 -13.20 4.30
CA PRO A 92 -20.97 -14.62 4.34
C PRO A 92 -19.85 -15.46 3.72
N ASP A 93 -19.56 -16.63 4.30
CA ASP A 93 -18.55 -17.64 3.87
C ASP A 93 -18.62 -18.08 2.40
N THR A 94 -19.66 -17.66 1.68
CA THR A 94 -19.88 -17.95 0.25
C THR A 94 -18.83 -17.37 -0.71
N VAL A 95 -17.90 -16.53 -0.24
CA VAL A 95 -16.78 -15.99 -1.03
C VAL A 95 -15.49 -16.70 -0.65
N ASN A 96 -15.09 -17.69 -1.46
CA ASN A 96 -13.81 -18.38 -1.32
C ASN A 96 -12.67 -17.37 -1.55
N GLY A 97 -11.72 -17.26 -0.61
CA GLY A 97 -10.43 -16.56 -0.85
C GLY A 97 -9.90 -15.74 0.32
N ILE A 98 -10.77 -15.21 1.19
CA ILE A 98 -10.38 -14.34 2.32
C ILE A 98 -11.21 -14.65 3.59
N SER A 99 -10.54 -14.76 4.74
CA SER A 99 -11.15 -14.97 6.06
C SER A 99 -11.70 -13.69 6.69
N ASN A 100 -12.56 -13.80 7.69
CA ASN A 100 -13.06 -12.64 8.45
C ASN A 100 -11.95 -11.91 9.22
N GLU A 101 -10.93 -12.65 9.67
CA GLU A 101 -9.71 -12.11 10.26
C GLU A 101 -8.94 -11.23 9.26
N ALA A 102 -8.78 -11.69 8.01
CA ALA A 102 -8.13 -10.92 6.96
C ALA A 102 -8.97 -9.70 6.51
N ARG A 103 -10.31 -9.84 6.45
CA ARG A 103 -11.24 -8.73 6.18
C ARG A 103 -11.16 -7.63 7.24
N LEU A 104 -11.14 -8.00 8.53
CA LEU A 104 -10.93 -7.07 9.64
C LEU A 104 -9.55 -6.42 9.54
N ALA A 105 -8.49 -7.21 9.40
CA ALA A 105 -7.12 -6.73 9.39
C ALA A 105 -6.83 -5.74 8.25
N VAL A 106 -7.43 -5.94 7.06
CA VAL A 106 -7.25 -5.02 5.93
C VAL A 106 -7.97 -3.68 6.15
N VAL A 107 -9.22 -3.68 6.63
CA VAL A 107 -9.96 -2.42 6.86
C VAL A 107 -9.45 -1.64 8.08
N ASP A 108 -9.05 -2.36 9.13
CA ASP A 108 -8.36 -1.80 10.30
C ASP A 108 -7.02 -1.16 9.90
N PHE A 109 -6.18 -1.84 9.12
CA PHE A 109 -4.94 -1.24 8.60
C PHE A 109 -5.21 0.04 7.81
N HIS A 110 -6.16 0.00 6.86
CA HIS A 110 -6.50 1.19 6.06
C HIS A 110 -6.96 2.36 6.94
N ASN A 111 -7.82 2.10 7.92
CA ASN A 111 -8.30 3.15 8.83
C ASN A 111 -7.21 3.67 9.76
N ARG A 112 -6.39 2.81 10.38
CA ARG A 112 -5.25 3.27 11.19
C ARG A 112 -4.31 4.19 10.40
N MET A 113 -3.99 3.82 9.16
CA MET A 113 -3.12 4.65 8.33
C MET A 113 -3.78 5.96 7.91
N ARG A 114 -5.09 5.98 7.63
CA ARG A 114 -5.86 7.21 7.40
C ARG A 114 -5.93 8.10 8.66
N THR A 115 -6.13 7.52 9.84
CA THR A 115 -6.06 8.22 11.14
C THR A 115 -4.70 8.90 11.35
N ARG A 116 -3.60 8.19 11.07
CA ARG A 116 -2.24 8.76 11.13
C ARG A 116 -2.06 9.90 10.13
N LEU A 117 -2.58 9.77 8.91
CA LEU A 117 -2.53 10.83 7.89
C LEU A 117 -3.34 12.06 8.32
N ALA A 118 -4.58 11.87 8.80
CA ALA A 118 -5.44 12.94 9.30
C ALA A 118 -4.75 13.76 10.39
N LYS A 119 -4.07 13.08 11.33
CA LYS A 119 -3.32 13.69 12.44
C LYS A 119 -1.95 14.26 12.05
N GLY A 120 -1.55 14.25 10.77
CA GLY A 120 -0.25 14.75 10.31
C GLY A 120 0.94 13.88 10.74
N GLN A 121 0.72 12.60 11.02
CA GLN A 121 1.71 11.64 11.55
C GLN A 121 2.24 10.66 10.50
N GLN A 122 1.83 10.82 9.23
CA GLN A 122 2.35 10.04 8.11
C GLN A 122 3.63 10.67 7.57
N ARG A 123 4.71 9.89 7.44
CA ARG A 123 5.95 10.34 6.79
C ARG A 123 5.73 10.57 5.30
N ASP A 124 6.37 11.60 4.76
CA ASP A 124 6.42 11.89 3.32
C ASP A 124 7.86 12.27 2.96
N LYS A 125 8.41 11.69 1.88
CA LYS A 125 9.80 11.95 1.46
C LYS A 125 10.09 13.42 1.12
N ARG A 126 9.10 14.16 0.63
CA ARG A 126 9.22 15.54 0.13
C ARG A 126 8.92 16.60 1.19
N SER A 127 8.13 16.29 2.21
CA SER A 127 7.75 17.24 3.28
C SER A 127 8.08 16.78 4.70
N ILE A 128 8.82 15.67 4.86
CA ILE A 128 9.11 14.95 6.12
C ILE A 128 7.85 14.27 6.68
N PHE A 129 6.76 15.03 6.83
CA PHE A 129 5.42 14.54 7.12
C PHE A 129 4.44 15.05 6.07
N ALA A 130 3.43 14.24 5.73
CA ALA A 130 2.31 14.67 4.91
C ALA A 130 1.44 15.67 5.71
N PRO A 131 0.91 16.73 5.08
CA PRO A 131 0.05 17.69 5.78
C PRO A 131 -1.22 17.02 6.32
N PRO A 132 -1.77 17.47 7.48
CA PRO A 132 -2.94 16.86 8.09
C PRO A 132 -4.18 16.97 7.20
N ALA A 133 -5.12 16.05 7.38
CA ALA A 133 -6.30 15.89 6.53
C ALA A 133 -7.58 16.02 7.35
N LYS A 134 -8.52 16.84 6.88
CA LYS A 134 -9.77 17.13 7.60
C LYS A 134 -10.99 16.32 7.13
N ASP A 135 -10.92 15.72 5.94
CA ASP A 135 -12.08 15.17 5.23
C ASP A 135 -11.94 13.69 4.84
N LEU A 136 -11.01 12.96 5.47
CA LEU A 136 -10.87 11.51 5.25
C LEU A 136 -12.08 10.77 5.82
N LEU A 137 -12.82 10.10 4.94
CA LEU A 137 -13.89 9.21 5.38
C LEU A 137 -13.32 7.94 6.06
N LYS A 138 -13.98 7.42 7.09
CA LYS A 138 -13.69 6.08 7.62
C LYS A 138 -14.10 5.03 6.61
N MET A 139 -13.20 4.10 6.30
CA MET A 139 -13.49 2.97 5.43
C MET A 139 -14.29 1.90 6.18
N MET A 140 -15.29 1.35 5.50
CA MET A 140 -16.03 0.16 5.89
C MET A 140 -15.77 -0.97 4.89
N TYR A 141 -15.89 -2.21 5.36
CA TYR A 141 -15.82 -3.38 4.49
C TYR A 141 -17.15 -3.56 3.72
N ASP A 142 -17.09 -3.91 2.44
CA ASP A 142 -18.27 -4.09 1.56
C ASP A 142 -18.14 -5.38 0.72
N CYS A 143 -18.98 -6.38 1.05
CA CYS A 143 -18.94 -7.70 0.46
C CYS A 143 -19.31 -7.74 -1.04
N ASP A 144 -20.10 -6.77 -1.52
CA ASP A 144 -20.40 -6.67 -2.96
C ASP A 144 -19.14 -6.21 -3.74
N ILE A 145 -18.26 -5.44 -3.08
CA ILE A 145 -16.95 -5.03 -3.64
C ILE A 145 -15.95 -6.19 -3.52
N GLU A 146 -15.92 -6.90 -2.39
CA GLU A 146 -15.10 -8.11 -2.22
C GLU A 146 -15.38 -9.13 -3.33
N ALA A 147 -16.65 -9.47 -3.58
CA ALA A 147 -17.00 -10.45 -4.61
C ALA A 147 -16.48 -10.07 -6.00
N ASN A 148 -16.49 -8.76 -6.33
CA ASN A 148 -15.92 -8.27 -7.59
C ASN A 148 -14.38 -8.33 -7.60
N ALA A 149 -13.71 -7.99 -6.48
CA ALA A 149 -12.26 -8.12 -6.33
C ALA A 149 -11.79 -9.59 -6.40
N GLN A 150 -12.51 -10.50 -5.73
CA GLN A 150 -12.25 -11.94 -5.74
C GLN A 150 -12.35 -12.52 -7.16
N SER A 151 -13.41 -12.16 -7.91
CA SER A 151 -13.56 -12.60 -9.31
C SER A 151 -12.38 -12.20 -10.22
N TRP A 152 -11.64 -11.14 -9.85
CA TRP A 152 -10.43 -10.73 -10.54
C TRP A 152 -9.17 -11.43 -10.03
N ALA A 153 -9.08 -11.69 -8.73
CA ALA A 153 -8.02 -12.50 -8.13
C ALA A 153 -8.04 -13.93 -8.69
N ASP A 154 -9.22 -14.56 -8.74
CA ASP A 154 -9.47 -15.89 -9.32
C ASP A 154 -8.96 -16.01 -10.77
N ALA A 155 -9.01 -14.90 -11.52
CA ALA A 155 -8.58 -14.87 -12.91
C ALA A 155 -7.04 -14.89 -13.09
N CYS A 156 -6.25 -14.69 -12.02
CA CYS A 156 -4.78 -14.69 -12.03
C CYS A 156 -4.14 -13.81 -13.13
N LYS A 157 -4.77 -12.68 -13.47
CA LYS A 157 -4.32 -11.77 -14.53
C LYS A 157 -3.43 -10.68 -13.94
N HIS A 158 -2.15 -10.64 -14.33
CA HIS A 158 -1.23 -9.57 -13.92
C HIS A 158 -1.51 -8.25 -14.68
N ARG A 159 -2.70 -7.67 -14.47
CA ARG A 159 -3.12 -6.35 -14.94
C ARG A 159 -4.37 -5.92 -14.18
N HIS A 160 -4.65 -4.62 -14.17
CA HIS A 160 -5.92 -4.10 -13.68
C HIS A 160 -7.14 -4.62 -14.46
N THR A 161 -8.30 -4.61 -13.80
CA THR A 161 -9.60 -4.63 -14.47
C THR A 161 -9.69 -3.46 -15.46
N ASP A 162 -10.52 -3.62 -16.49
CA ASP A 162 -10.54 -2.67 -17.59
C ASP A 162 -10.96 -1.26 -17.12
N ALA A 163 -10.29 -0.25 -17.68
CA ALA A 163 -10.44 1.11 -17.20
C ALA A 163 -11.81 1.73 -17.52
N TYR A 164 -12.58 1.17 -18.46
CA TYR A 164 -13.94 1.63 -18.74
C TYR A 164 -14.91 1.14 -17.67
N THR A 165 -14.88 -0.15 -17.33
CA THR A 165 -15.69 -0.75 -16.27
C THR A 165 -15.40 -0.10 -14.91
N ARG A 166 -14.13 0.08 -14.54
CA ARG A 166 -13.77 0.80 -13.31
C ARG A 166 -14.32 2.23 -13.25
N ARG A 167 -14.24 2.98 -14.35
CA ARG A 167 -14.86 4.33 -14.43
C ARG A 167 -16.39 4.29 -14.38
N LYS A 168 -17.02 3.30 -15.00
CA LYS A 168 -18.49 3.16 -15.09
C LYS A 168 -19.11 2.72 -13.76
N LEU A 169 -18.43 1.86 -13.00
CA LEU A 169 -18.87 1.37 -11.70
C LEU A 169 -18.39 2.23 -10.52
N ASP A 170 -17.51 3.20 -10.79
CA ASP A 170 -16.84 4.06 -9.82
C ASP A 170 -15.94 3.30 -8.83
N ILE A 171 -15.16 2.36 -9.38
CA ILE A 171 -14.26 1.45 -8.65
C ILE A 171 -12.79 1.88 -8.83
N GLY A 172 -12.12 2.10 -7.70
CA GLY A 172 -10.66 2.14 -7.58
C GLY A 172 -10.10 0.74 -7.35
N GLU A 173 -8.83 0.50 -7.63
CA GLU A 173 -8.24 -0.84 -7.55
C GLU A 173 -6.73 -0.81 -7.28
N ASN A 174 -6.29 -1.53 -6.27
CA ASN A 174 -4.90 -1.80 -5.93
C ASN A 174 -4.59 -3.28 -6.09
N LEU A 175 -3.38 -3.59 -6.58
CA LEU A 175 -2.93 -4.95 -6.91
C LEU A 175 -1.60 -5.27 -6.22
N ALA A 176 -1.43 -6.51 -5.75
CA ALA A 176 -0.15 -7.00 -5.26
C ALA A 176 0.08 -8.46 -5.64
N TRP A 177 1.32 -8.81 -5.98
CA TRP A 177 1.78 -10.19 -6.16
C TRP A 177 2.83 -10.45 -5.08
N ILE A 178 2.51 -11.32 -4.12
CA ILE A 178 3.34 -11.61 -2.94
C ILE A 178 3.63 -13.12 -2.93
N PRO A 179 4.81 -13.61 -2.52
CA PRO A 179 5.04 -15.05 -2.39
C PRO A 179 3.97 -15.71 -1.51
N GLY A 180 3.41 -16.84 -1.97
CA GLY A 180 2.21 -17.45 -1.39
C GLY A 180 2.39 -18.14 -0.03
N ASN A 181 3.59 -18.09 0.57
CA ASN A 181 3.94 -18.81 1.79
C ASN A 181 3.53 -18.08 3.09
N ARG A 182 2.31 -17.52 3.13
CA ARG A 182 1.77 -16.76 4.26
C ARG A 182 0.29 -17.08 4.48
N SER A 183 -0.23 -16.69 5.65
CA SER A 183 -1.67 -16.58 5.86
C SER A 183 -2.27 -15.45 5.00
N ASP A 184 -3.56 -15.55 4.69
CA ASP A 184 -4.32 -14.50 4.01
C ASP A 184 -4.31 -13.17 4.79
N THR A 185 -4.33 -13.22 6.12
CA THR A 185 -4.23 -12.06 7.01
C THR A 185 -2.87 -11.35 6.86
N GLU A 186 -1.78 -12.11 6.75
CA GLU A 186 -0.46 -11.55 6.41
C GLU A 186 -0.43 -11.00 4.97
N HIS A 187 -1.08 -11.64 3.99
CA HIS A 187 -1.17 -11.12 2.62
C HIS A 187 -1.97 -9.81 2.56
N ALA A 188 -3.09 -9.69 3.28
CA ALA A 188 -3.91 -8.47 3.41
C ALA A 188 -3.12 -7.31 4.01
N THR A 189 -2.45 -7.55 5.14
CA THR A 189 -1.71 -6.51 5.86
C THR A 189 -0.41 -6.13 5.15
N PHE A 190 0.33 -7.11 4.60
CA PHE A 190 1.57 -6.84 3.89
C PHE A 190 1.33 -6.11 2.55
N SER A 191 0.31 -6.49 1.76
CA SER A 191 -0.06 -5.75 0.54
C SER A 191 -0.42 -4.29 0.85
N SER A 192 -1.29 -4.08 1.84
CA SER A 192 -1.68 -2.73 2.30
C SER A 192 -0.48 -1.91 2.78
N PHE A 193 0.45 -2.53 3.49
CA PHE A 193 1.69 -1.89 3.92
C PHE A 193 2.61 -1.51 2.75
N LEU A 194 2.78 -2.41 1.77
CA LEU A 194 3.58 -2.13 0.56
C LEU A 194 3.02 -0.92 -0.21
N TRP A 195 1.71 -0.90 -0.43
CA TRP A 195 1.00 0.19 -1.10
C TRP A 195 1.07 1.51 -0.34
N TRP A 196 0.88 1.49 0.99
CA TRP A 196 0.87 2.72 1.76
C TRP A 196 2.25 3.40 1.84
N ARG A 197 3.33 2.61 1.90
CA ARG A 197 4.71 3.11 2.03
C ARG A 197 5.22 3.86 0.78
N GLU A 198 4.51 3.85 -0.35
CA GLU A 198 4.91 4.58 -1.57
C GLU A 198 5.19 6.07 -1.31
N VAL A 199 4.46 6.71 -0.39
CA VAL A 199 4.69 8.11 0.02
C VAL A 199 6.03 8.34 0.75
N GLU A 200 6.59 7.30 1.36
CA GLU A 200 7.88 7.37 2.08
C GLU A 200 9.07 7.18 1.12
N SER A 201 8.86 6.55 -0.05
CA SER A 201 9.90 6.33 -1.06
C SER A 201 9.88 7.33 -2.21
N ILE A 202 8.72 7.93 -2.51
CA ILE A 202 8.50 8.87 -3.63
C ILE A 202 8.14 10.27 -3.08
N GLY A 203 7.14 10.33 -2.19
CA GLY A 203 6.60 11.57 -1.61
C GLY A 203 5.66 12.35 -2.53
N ILE A 204 4.71 13.06 -1.92
CA ILE A 204 3.85 14.05 -2.58
C ILE A 204 4.38 15.44 -2.25
N GLY A 205 4.56 15.71 -0.95
CA GLY A 205 4.86 17.01 -0.39
C GLY A 205 3.60 17.76 0.06
N ASN A 206 3.74 19.08 0.22
CA ASN A 206 2.69 19.93 0.82
C ASN A 206 1.50 20.27 -0.10
N ASP A 207 1.54 19.89 -1.39
CA ASP A 207 0.38 20.02 -2.27
C ASP A 207 -0.26 18.65 -2.55
N THR A 208 -1.42 18.40 -1.95
CA THR A 208 -2.19 17.16 -2.09
C THR A 208 -2.97 17.07 -3.41
N THR A 209 -2.65 17.89 -4.42
CA THR A 209 -3.21 17.79 -5.77
C THR A 209 -2.76 16.47 -6.43
N PHE A 210 -3.71 15.63 -6.82
CA PHE A 210 -3.46 14.42 -7.59
C PHE A 210 -2.99 14.75 -9.00
N LEU A 211 -1.81 14.25 -9.36
CA LEU A 211 -1.21 14.32 -10.69
C LEU A 211 -1.14 12.92 -11.30
N TYR A 212 -1.38 12.79 -12.61
CA TYR A 212 -1.25 11.51 -13.31
C TYR A 212 0.19 10.98 -13.32
N ASP A 213 1.17 11.85 -13.10
CA ASP A 213 2.56 11.44 -12.99
C ASP A 213 2.82 10.57 -11.74
N PHE A 214 2.03 10.73 -10.67
CA PHE A 214 2.07 9.85 -9.51
C PHE A 214 1.75 8.39 -9.87
N LEU A 215 0.89 8.15 -10.87
CA LEU A 215 0.62 6.79 -11.35
C LEU A 215 1.84 6.18 -12.06
N LYS A 216 2.62 6.99 -12.78
CA LYS A 216 3.84 6.55 -13.47
C LYS A 216 5.00 6.30 -12.49
N GLN A 217 5.07 7.09 -11.43
CA GLN A 217 6.07 6.97 -10.38
C GLN A 217 5.82 5.77 -9.45
N GLY A 218 4.64 5.13 -9.52
CA GLY A 218 4.27 4.04 -8.62
C GLY A 218 3.78 4.52 -7.25
N LEU A 219 3.10 5.66 -7.20
CA LEU A 219 2.42 6.21 -6.02
C LEU A 219 0.88 6.05 -6.10
N GLY A 220 0.41 5.25 -7.06
CA GLY A 220 -1.00 5.06 -7.35
C GLY A 220 -1.76 4.31 -6.24
N HIS A 221 -1.09 3.41 -5.52
CA HIS A 221 -1.77 2.61 -4.51
C HIS A 221 -1.95 3.39 -3.21
N TYR A 222 -0.92 4.12 -2.76
CA TYR A 222 -1.03 5.06 -1.64
C TYR A 222 -2.12 6.11 -1.90
N THR A 223 -2.11 6.76 -3.08
CA THR A 223 -3.08 7.83 -3.39
C THR A 223 -4.52 7.33 -3.42
N GLN A 224 -4.75 6.05 -3.75
CA GLN A 224 -6.06 5.42 -3.61
C GLN A 224 -6.42 5.14 -2.13
N MET A 225 -5.49 4.62 -1.32
CA MET A 225 -5.76 4.37 0.11
C MET A 225 -5.98 5.67 0.91
N ALA A 226 -5.27 6.73 0.56
CA ALA A 226 -5.36 8.06 1.14
C ALA A 226 -6.51 8.92 0.56
N TRP A 227 -7.27 8.41 -0.41
CA TRP A 227 -8.29 9.20 -1.09
C TRP A 227 -9.47 9.55 -0.16
N HIS A 228 -9.76 10.83 0.00
CA HIS A 228 -10.70 11.32 1.01
C HIS A 228 -12.10 10.68 0.93
N GLY A 229 -12.69 10.70 -0.27
CA GLY A 229 -14.03 10.19 -0.53
C GLY A 229 -14.15 8.68 -0.72
N SER A 230 -13.05 7.91 -0.69
CA SER A 230 -13.12 6.44 -0.79
C SER A 230 -13.40 5.84 0.59
N PHE A 231 -14.59 5.28 0.79
CA PHE A 231 -15.06 4.80 2.10
C PHE A 231 -15.57 3.36 2.11
N ARG A 232 -15.70 2.70 0.96
CA ARG A 232 -16.01 1.26 0.89
C ARG A 232 -14.80 0.52 0.33
N LEU A 233 -14.44 -0.58 0.99
CA LEU A 233 -13.30 -1.43 0.68
C LEU A 233 -13.76 -2.88 0.58
N GLY A 234 -13.26 -3.61 -0.41
CA GLY A 234 -13.39 -5.07 -0.47
C GLY A 234 -12.18 -5.67 -1.17
N CYS A 235 -11.67 -6.80 -0.67
CA CYS A 235 -10.43 -7.39 -1.16
C CYS A 235 -10.59 -8.88 -1.43
N GLY A 236 -10.10 -9.35 -2.57
CA GLY A 236 -10.04 -10.76 -2.93
C GLY A 236 -8.60 -11.26 -3.08
N MET A 237 -8.40 -12.55 -2.86
CA MET A 237 -7.08 -13.19 -2.92
C MET A 237 -7.17 -14.57 -3.57
N ASN A 238 -6.19 -14.89 -4.41
CA ASN A 238 -6.08 -16.24 -4.98
C ASN A 238 -4.61 -16.64 -5.19
N GLN A 239 -4.33 -17.94 -5.01
CA GLN A 239 -3.00 -18.50 -5.22
C GLN A 239 -2.76 -18.77 -6.71
N CYS A 240 -1.88 -17.96 -7.31
CA CYS A 240 -1.52 -17.97 -8.71
C CYS A 240 -0.08 -18.52 -8.89
N ASN A 241 0.04 -19.85 -9.01
CA ASN A 241 1.31 -20.59 -8.93
C ASN A 241 2.00 -20.38 -7.58
N ASP A 242 3.25 -19.88 -7.54
CA ASP A 242 3.99 -19.61 -6.29
C ASP A 242 3.62 -18.27 -5.61
N TRP A 243 2.72 -17.48 -6.21
CA TRP A 243 2.38 -16.13 -5.79
C TRP A 243 0.92 -16.03 -5.34
N MET A 244 0.66 -15.43 -4.19
CA MET A 244 -0.65 -14.91 -3.85
C MET A 244 -0.89 -13.62 -4.63
N TYR A 245 -1.97 -13.59 -5.42
CA TYR A 245 -2.46 -12.39 -6.08
C TYR A 245 -3.54 -11.74 -5.21
N VAL A 246 -3.26 -10.54 -4.70
CA VAL A 246 -4.18 -9.74 -3.88
C VAL A 246 -4.75 -8.61 -4.72
N VAL A 247 -6.08 -8.47 -4.68
CA VAL A 247 -6.84 -7.41 -5.34
C VAL A 247 -7.64 -6.69 -4.27
N CYS A 248 -7.43 -5.39 -4.05
CA CYS A 248 -8.31 -4.57 -3.22
C CYS A 248 -9.02 -3.53 -4.08
N GLN A 249 -10.32 -3.36 -3.90
CA GLN A 249 -11.14 -2.42 -4.64
C GLN A 249 -11.83 -1.41 -3.71
N TYR A 250 -12.02 -0.20 -4.22
CA TYR A 250 -12.42 0.98 -3.45
C TYR A 250 -13.61 1.67 -4.11
N THR A 251 -14.58 2.14 -3.34
CA THR A 251 -15.72 2.92 -3.88
C THR A 251 -16.16 4.02 -2.92
N PRO A 252 -16.49 5.24 -3.38
CA PRO A 252 -16.13 5.86 -4.66
C PRO A 252 -14.65 5.71 -5.03
N ARG A 253 -14.32 5.76 -6.33
CA ARG A 253 -12.92 5.59 -6.77
C ARG A 253 -12.07 6.80 -6.41
N GLY A 254 -10.83 6.52 -6.02
CA GLY A 254 -9.77 7.51 -6.00
C GLY A 254 -9.16 7.70 -7.38
N ASN A 255 -8.04 8.42 -7.42
CA ASN A 255 -7.21 8.61 -8.63
C ASN A 255 -8.08 9.06 -9.83
N GLY A 256 -8.89 10.08 -9.57
CA GLY A 256 -9.85 10.66 -10.49
C GLY A 256 -9.19 11.48 -11.61
N PRO A 257 -9.91 12.46 -12.18
CA PRO A 257 -9.29 13.50 -12.99
C PRO A 257 -8.13 14.18 -12.24
N GLU A 258 -7.03 14.41 -12.95
CA GLU A 258 -5.89 15.23 -12.49
C GLU A 258 -6.36 16.63 -12.06
N GLY A 259 -5.67 17.21 -11.08
CA GLY A 259 -6.04 18.49 -10.47
C GLY A 259 -7.03 18.40 -9.31
N ARG A 260 -7.62 17.23 -9.04
CA ARG A 260 -8.39 16.98 -7.81
C ARG A 260 -7.48 16.81 -6.60
N LYS A 261 -7.93 17.19 -5.41
CA LYS A 261 -7.20 16.84 -4.17
C LYS A 261 -7.37 15.36 -3.86
N ILE A 262 -6.29 14.73 -3.40
CA ILE A 262 -6.32 13.38 -2.80
C ILE A 262 -7.09 13.45 -1.48
N TYR A 263 -6.78 14.47 -0.68
CA TYR A 263 -7.52 14.90 0.50
C TYR A 263 -7.37 16.39 0.74
N THR A 264 -8.32 16.97 1.48
CA THR A 264 -8.30 18.40 1.81
C THR A 264 -7.44 18.63 3.05
N ILE A 265 -6.41 19.47 2.90
CA ILE A 265 -5.54 19.88 4.00
C ILE A 265 -6.35 20.66 5.04
N GLY A 266 -6.14 20.35 6.32
CA GLY A 266 -6.71 21.06 7.45
C GLY A 266 -6.65 20.23 8.72
N ASP A 267 -7.13 20.81 9.82
CA ASP A 267 -7.10 20.16 11.13
C ASP A 267 -8.04 18.93 11.19
N PRO A 268 -7.67 17.89 11.97
CA PRO A 268 -8.56 16.79 12.35
C PRO A 268 -9.95 17.25 12.77
N CYS A 269 -10.99 16.56 12.30
CA CYS A 269 -12.37 16.86 12.71
C CYS A 269 -12.49 16.81 14.24
N GLN A 270 -13.22 17.78 14.81
CA GLN A 270 -13.57 17.83 16.23
C GLN A 270 -15.08 17.69 16.44
N LYS A 271 -15.89 17.90 15.40
CA LYS A 271 -17.36 17.77 15.42
C LYS A 271 -17.88 17.44 14.03
N ASP A 272 -19.14 17.00 13.96
CA ASP A 272 -19.81 16.60 12.71
C ASP A 272 -19.77 17.71 11.63
N ASP A 273 -19.85 18.99 12.01
CA ASP A 273 -19.78 20.14 11.09
C ASP A 273 -18.44 20.26 10.33
N ASP A 274 -17.35 19.70 10.88
CA ASP A 274 -16.02 19.78 10.26
C ASP A 274 -15.88 18.75 9.11
N CYS A 275 -16.75 17.74 9.09
CA CYS A 275 -16.74 16.62 8.18
C CYS A 275 -17.56 16.88 6.88
N PRO A 276 -17.22 16.21 5.76
CA PRO A 276 -17.87 16.47 4.48
C PRO A 276 -19.31 15.93 4.41
N GLY A 277 -20.28 16.83 4.23
CA GLY A 277 -21.66 16.50 3.88
C GLY A 277 -22.56 16.21 5.09
N ARG A 278 -22.99 14.96 5.26
CA ARG A 278 -23.79 14.49 6.42
C ARG A 278 -23.13 13.30 7.07
N THR A 279 -21.85 13.46 7.38
CA THR A 279 -20.98 12.47 8.02
C THR A 279 -20.76 12.86 9.48
N LYS A 280 -20.42 11.87 10.32
CA LYS A 280 -20.13 12.11 11.75
C LYS A 280 -18.64 12.17 11.98
N CYS A 281 -18.18 13.02 12.89
CA CYS A 281 -16.78 13.01 13.29
C CYS A 281 -16.51 11.94 14.35
N LEU A 282 -15.56 11.05 14.08
CA LEU A 282 -14.97 10.16 15.06
C LEU A 282 -13.70 10.82 15.60
N GLN A 283 -13.86 11.66 16.63
CA GLN A 283 -12.79 12.51 17.18
C GLN A 283 -11.49 11.74 17.48
N ASP A 284 -11.60 10.59 18.15
CA ASP A 284 -10.45 9.74 18.50
C ASP A 284 -9.71 9.19 17.28
N GLU A 285 -10.41 8.98 16.15
CA GLU A 285 -9.84 8.51 14.89
C GLU A 285 -9.43 9.67 13.97
N ALA A 286 -9.91 10.90 14.18
CA ALA A 286 -9.82 12.00 13.23
C ALA A 286 -10.42 11.67 11.84
N LEU A 287 -11.41 10.77 11.79
CA LEU A 287 -12.07 10.31 10.55
C LEU A 287 -13.56 10.65 10.54
N CYS A 288 -14.10 10.79 9.34
CA CYS A 288 -15.50 11.11 9.11
C CYS A 288 -16.32 9.87 8.71
N GLU A 289 -17.27 9.44 9.53
CA GLU A 289 -18.09 8.25 9.30
C GLU A 289 -19.32 8.55 8.44
N VAL A 290 -19.59 7.69 7.45
CA VAL A 290 -20.83 7.74 6.65
C VAL A 290 -21.96 7.00 7.42
N PRO A 291 -23.04 7.69 7.86
CA PRO A 291 -24.05 7.05 8.69
C PRO A 291 -24.80 5.95 7.94
N SER A 292 -25.04 4.81 8.59
CA SER A 292 -25.51 3.57 7.95
C SER A 292 -26.83 3.72 7.19
N HIS A 293 -27.74 4.60 7.65
CA HIS A 293 -29.00 4.88 6.96
C HIS A 293 -28.82 5.60 5.60
N THR A 294 -27.69 6.25 5.38
CA THR A 294 -27.32 6.90 4.10
C THR A 294 -26.75 5.90 3.09
N ILE A 295 -26.31 4.73 3.58
CA ILE A 295 -25.73 3.66 2.76
C ILE A 295 -26.85 2.94 2.02
N LYS A 296 -27.23 3.48 0.86
CA LYS A 296 -28.08 2.75 -0.10
C LYS A 296 -27.32 1.49 -0.54
N ARG A 297 -27.66 0.33 0.04
CA ARG A 297 -27.39 -0.98 -0.57
C ARG A 297 -28.04 -0.97 -1.94
N LYS A 298 -27.26 -0.95 -3.02
CA LYS A 298 -27.81 -1.17 -4.37
C LYS A 298 -28.43 -2.57 -4.33
N ARG A 299 -29.74 -2.69 -4.57
CA ARG A 299 -30.37 -4.00 -4.77
C ARG A 299 -29.59 -4.74 -5.85
N ARG A 300 -28.98 -5.89 -5.51
CA ARG A 300 -28.17 -6.77 -6.37
C ARG A 300 -28.39 -6.51 -7.86
N SER A 301 -27.61 -5.60 -8.43
CA SER A 301 -27.79 -5.14 -9.81
C SER A 301 -26.79 -5.83 -10.72
N ASN A 302 -27.11 -7.08 -11.07
CA ASN A 302 -26.50 -7.87 -12.16
C ASN A 302 -25.07 -7.47 -12.53
N PHE A 303 -24.09 -7.86 -11.70
CA PHE A 303 -22.78 -8.19 -12.24
C PHE A 303 -22.96 -9.46 -13.09
N LYS A 304 -22.75 -9.32 -14.39
CA LYS A 304 -22.74 -10.34 -15.44
C LYS A 304 -21.64 -9.99 -16.44
#